data_AF-T1GPF5-F1
#
_entry.id   AF-T1GPF5-F1
#
_cell.length_a   1.000
_cell.length_b   1.000
_cell.length_c   1.000
_cell.angle_alpha   90.00
_cell.angle_beta   90.00
_cell.angle_gamma   90.00
#
_symmetry.space_group_name_H-M   'P 1'
#
loop_
_entity.id
_entity.type
_entity.pdbx_description
1 polymer ?
#
loop_
_entity_poly.entity_id
_entity_poly.type
_entity_poly.pdbx_seq_one_letter_code
_entity_poly.pdbx_strand_id
1 'polypeptide(L)'
;MAQTTFSNGESQTCPSDLKNGQSPNEDEQQYLDLISRIIAKGNDRSDRTGVGTLSIFGCQMRFNLRDQFPLLTTKRVFWRGVAEELLWFIKGQTNAKILQEKNVKIWDGNSTREFLDKCGFTDREEGDLGPVYGFQWRHFGAEYKTCHDDYSNQGVDQLNDVIQRIKNNPTDRRICMSAWNPVDLPKMALPPCHCFAQFYVQDDELSCLMYQRSADVGLGVLSILQVTLY
;
A
#
# COMPACT_ATOMS: atom_id res chain seq x y z
N MET A 1 32.24 5.70 27.58
CA MET A 1 33.11 4.61 27.11
C MET A 1 32.45 3.29 27.45
N ALA A 2 31.84 2.66 26.44
CA ALA A 2 31.50 1.24 26.41
C ALA A 2 31.53 0.89 24.92
N GLN A 3 32.66 0.35 24.48
CA GLN A 3 32.85 -0.17 23.13
C GLN A 3 32.32 -1.60 23.13
N THR A 4 31.18 -1.82 22.51
CA THR A 4 30.70 -3.16 22.17
C THR A 4 31.05 -3.39 20.71
N THR A 5 32.11 -4.16 20.49
CA THR A 5 32.53 -4.67 19.17
C THR A 5 31.46 -5.60 18.63
N PHE A 6 30.74 -5.18 17.58
CA PHE A 6 29.94 -6.08 16.76
C PHE A 6 30.83 -6.69 15.69
N SER A 7 30.93 -8.01 15.68
CA SER A 7 31.53 -8.80 14.62
C SER A 7 30.79 -8.57 13.31
N ASN A 8 31.53 -8.32 12.23
CA ASN A 8 31.02 -8.20 10.87
C ASN A 8 30.20 -9.43 10.48
N GLY A 9 28.87 -9.31 10.53
CA GLY A 9 27.96 -10.21 9.85
C GLY A 9 27.99 -9.85 8.37
N GLU A 10 28.47 -10.78 7.54
CA GLU A 10 28.41 -10.68 6.09
C GLU A 10 26.98 -10.34 5.66
N SER A 11 26.80 -9.19 5.01
CA SER A 11 25.60 -8.93 4.24
C SER A 11 25.55 -9.98 3.14
N GLN A 12 24.62 -10.93 3.23
CA GLN A 12 24.30 -11.83 2.13
C GLN A 12 23.69 -11.00 0.99
N THR A 13 24.55 -10.42 0.17
CA THR A 13 24.21 -10.01 -1.18
C THR A 13 23.94 -11.27 -1.98
N CYS A 14 22.75 -11.36 -2.60
CA CYS A 14 22.44 -12.41 -3.55
C CYS A 14 23.54 -12.48 -4.64
N PRO A 15 24.10 -13.67 -4.96
CA PRO A 15 25.12 -13.78 -5.99
C PRO A 15 24.49 -13.52 -7.36
N SER A 16 24.92 -12.45 -8.04
CA SER A 16 24.63 -12.23 -9.46
C SER A 16 25.69 -12.91 -10.32
N ASP A 17 25.66 -14.24 -10.37
CA ASP A 17 26.32 -15.00 -11.44
C ASP A 17 25.37 -15.03 -12.65
N LEU A 18 25.57 -14.07 -13.57
CA LEU A 18 24.83 -13.97 -14.83
C LEU A 18 25.12 -15.21 -15.70
N LYS A 19 24.14 -16.10 -15.83
CA LYS A 19 24.06 -17.09 -16.91
C LYS A 19 23.02 -16.65 -17.94
N ASN A 20 23.39 -16.78 -19.21
CA ASN A 20 22.59 -16.59 -20.43
C ASN A 20 21.08 -16.80 -20.27
N GLY A 21 20.30 -15.75 -20.55
CA GLY A 21 18.83 -15.80 -20.64
C GLY A 21 18.12 -14.67 -19.89
N GLN A 22 18.50 -13.40 -20.10
CA GLN A 22 17.76 -12.28 -19.53
C GLN A 22 16.30 -12.34 -19.97
N SER A 23 15.38 -12.36 -18.99
CA SER A 23 13.96 -12.17 -19.24
C SER A 23 13.78 -10.81 -19.92
N PRO A 24 12.99 -10.71 -21.00
CA PRO A 24 12.73 -9.42 -21.66
C PRO A 24 12.01 -8.41 -20.76
N ASN A 25 11.50 -8.84 -19.59
CA ASN A 25 10.87 -7.98 -18.59
C ASN A 25 11.40 -8.32 -17.18
N GLU A 26 12.56 -7.74 -16.83
CA GLU A 26 13.19 -7.92 -15.51
C GLU A 26 12.30 -7.41 -14.36
N ASP A 27 11.51 -6.36 -14.62
CA ASP A 27 10.58 -5.76 -13.66
C ASP A 27 9.48 -6.77 -13.25
N GLU A 28 8.82 -7.40 -14.22
CA GLU A 28 7.79 -8.42 -13.95
C GLU A 28 8.38 -9.73 -13.43
N GLN A 29 9.62 -10.06 -13.79
CA GLN A 29 10.28 -11.27 -13.29
C GLN A 29 10.43 -11.26 -11.77
N GLN A 30 10.65 -10.09 -11.14
CA GLN A 30 10.70 -9.97 -9.68
C GLN A 30 9.41 -10.46 -9.00
N TYR A 31 8.26 -10.19 -9.60
CA TYR A 31 6.95 -10.65 -9.10
C TYR A 31 6.79 -12.16 -9.28
N LEU A 32 7.18 -12.71 -10.44
CA LEU A 32 7.09 -14.15 -10.71
C LEU A 32 8.04 -14.96 -9.82
N ASP A 33 9.25 -14.44 -9.58
CA ASP A 33 10.24 -15.04 -8.69
C ASP A 33 9.75 -15.02 -7.24
N LEU A 34 9.08 -13.93 -6.82
CA LEU A 34 8.47 -13.83 -5.51
C LEU A 34 7.40 -14.92 -5.30
N ILE A 35 6.50 -15.11 -6.27
CA ILE A 35 5.50 -16.18 -6.23
C ILE A 35 6.17 -17.54 -6.14
N SER A 36 7.13 -17.80 -7.02
CA SER A 36 7.85 -19.08 -7.07
C SER A 36 8.55 -19.37 -5.73
N ARG A 37 9.13 -18.34 -5.11
CA ARG A 37 9.77 -18.44 -3.78
C ARG A 37 8.77 -18.74 -2.68
N ILE A 38 7.58 -18.11 -2.69
CA ILE A 38 6.52 -18.38 -1.71
C ILE A 38 6.03 -19.83 -1.83
N ILE A 39 5.80 -20.31 -3.05
CA ILE A 39 5.33 -21.68 -3.27
C ILE A 39 6.39 -22.70 -2.83
N ALA A 40 7.66 -22.46 -3.18
CA ALA A 40 8.73 -23.42 -2.90
C ALA A 40 9.23 -23.42 -1.45
N LYS A 41 9.19 -22.26 -0.77
CA LYS A 41 9.85 -22.06 0.54
C LYS A 41 8.96 -21.38 1.59
N GLY A 42 7.71 -21.08 1.26
CA GLY A 42 6.77 -20.44 2.18
C GLY A 42 6.45 -21.34 3.36
N ASN A 43 6.28 -20.72 4.52
CA ASN A 43 5.79 -21.40 5.71
C ASN A 43 4.26 -21.45 5.66
N ASP A 44 3.71 -22.63 5.92
CA ASP A 44 2.27 -22.81 6.12
C ASP A 44 1.83 -22.02 7.36
N ARG A 45 0.78 -21.22 7.19
CA ARG A 45 0.09 -20.52 8.25
C ARG A 45 -1.41 -20.68 8.08
N SER A 46 -2.06 -21.13 9.15
CA SER A 46 -3.48 -20.91 9.34
C SER A 46 -3.76 -19.41 9.33
N ASP A 47 -4.71 -18.96 8.53
CA ASP A 47 -5.10 -17.55 8.42
C ASP A 47 -6.52 -17.33 8.93
N ARG A 48 -6.93 -16.06 9.08
CA ARG A 48 -8.26 -15.69 9.62
C ARG A 48 -9.43 -16.13 8.71
N THR A 49 -9.15 -16.53 7.47
CA THR A 49 -10.17 -16.93 6.49
C THR A 49 -10.44 -18.43 6.51
N GLY A 50 -9.58 -19.22 7.15
CA GLY A 50 -9.69 -20.68 7.22
C GLY A 50 -9.23 -21.40 5.95
N VAL A 51 -8.71 -20.68 4.96
CA VAL A 51 -8.19 -21.22 3.70
C VAL A 51 -6.76 -21.75 3.88
N GLY A 52 -6.00 -21.15 4.79
CA GLY A 52 -4.56 -21.42 4.93
C GLY A 52 -3.74 -20.62 3.92
N THR A 53 -2.49 -20.31 4.28
CA THR A 53 -1.60 -19.46 3.47
C THR A 53 -0.19 -20.00 3.46
N LEU A 54 0.51 -19.88 2.32
CA LEU A 54 1.96 -19.96 2.26
C LEU A 54 2.54 -18.57 2.40
N SER A 55 3.43 -18.39 3.36
CA SER A 55 3.92 -17.06 3.73
C SER A 55 5.43 -16.98 3.87
N ILE A 56 5.97 -15.83 3.49
CA ILE A 56 7.34 -15.40 3.77
C ILE A 56 7.28 -14.00 4.38
N PHE A 57 8.31 -13.64 5.14
CA PHE A 57 8.36 -12.35 5.83
C PHE A 57 9.50 -11.49 5.29
N GLY A 58 9.18 -10.27 4.86
CA GLY A 58 10.15 -9.34 4.28
C GLY A 58 10.49 -9.68 2.84
N CYS A 59 9.98 -8.88 1.91
CA CYS A 59 10.30 -8.93 0.48
C CYS A 59 10.37 -7.50 -0.04
N GLN A 60 11.15 -7.30 -1.10
CA GLN A 60 11.27 -6.02 -1.77
C GLN A 60 11.26 -6.27 -3.27
N MET A 61 10.49 -5.44 -3.98
CA MET A 61 10.53 -5.31 -5.43
C MET A 61 10.82 -3.85 -5.76
N ARG A 62 11.42 -3.60 -6.92
CA ARG A 62 11.74 -2.26 -7.42
C ARG A 62 11.39 -2.22 -8.91
N PHE A 63 10.64 -1.21 -9.32
CA PHE A 63 10.19 -1.04 -10.70
C PHE A 63 10.65 0.30 -11.23
N ASN A 64 11.31 0.31 -12.39
CA ASN A 64 11.77 1.53 -13.03
C ASN A 64 10.62 2.14 -13.86
N LEU A 65 10.19 3.36 -13.52
CA LEU A 65 9.10 4.04 -14.26
C LEU A 65 9.58 5.06 -15.31
N ARG A 66 10.88 5.15 -15.63
CA ARG A 66 11.37 6.13 -16.63
C ARG A 66 10.78 5.90 -18.01
N ASP A 67 10.81 4.64 -18.47
CA ASP A 67 10.46 4.28 -19.84
C ASP A 67 9.22 3.37 -19.92
N GLN A 68 8.65 3.00 -18.78
CA GLN A 68 7.55 2.03 -18.70
C GLN A 68 6.64 2.23 -17.49
N PHE A 69 5.47 1.62 -17.54
CA PHE A 69 4.56 1.52 -16.40
C PHE A 69 4.42 0.03 -16.03
N PRO A 70 4.72 -0.38 -14.78
CA PRO A 70 4.85 -1.79 -14.40
C PRO A 70 3.48 -2.39 -14.09
N LEU A 71 2.60 -2.33 -15.09
CA LEU A 71 1.37 -3.09 -15.11
C LEU A 71 1.71 -4.50 -15.58
N LEU A 72 1.42 -5.50 -14.75
CA LEU A 72 1.74 -6.88 -15.11
C LEU A 72 1.09 -7.29 -16.44
N THR A 73 1.81 -8.12 -17.18
CA THR A 73 1.42 -8.62 -18.50
C THR A 73 1.10 -10.11 -18.49
N THR A 74 1.58 -10.89 -17.52
CA THR A 74 1.23 -12.32 -17.36
C THR A 74 -0.22 -12.55 -16.97
N LYS A 75 -0.94 -11.49 -16.57
CA LYS A 75 -2.39 -11.51 -16.39
C LYS A 75 -2.99 -10.12 -16.52
N ARG A 76 -4.27 -10.04 -16.88
CA ARG A 76 -4.99 -8.77 -16.98
C ARG A 76 -5.22 -8.15 -15.60
N VAL A 77 -4.76 -6.92 -15.42
CA VAL A 77 -5.01 -6.10 -14.22
C VAL A 77 -6.25 -5.21 -14.43
N PHE A 78 -7.09 -5.06 -13.40
CA PHE A 78 -8.25 -4.16 -13.44
C PHE A 78 -7.85 -2.69 -13.24
N TRP A 79 -7.15 -2.13 -14.22
CA TRP A 79 -6.57 -0.77 -14.15
C TRP A 79 -7.57 0.33 -13.80
N ARG A 80 -8.79 0.29 -14.38
CA ARG A 80 -9.83 1.29 -14.06
C ARG A 80 -10.14 1.30 -12.56
N GLY A 81 -10.19 0.14 -11.91
CA GLY A 81 -10.43 0.05 -10.47
C GLY A 81 -9.30 0.72 -9.67
N VAL A 82 -8.05 0.43 -10.02
CA VAL A 82 -6.86 1.01 -9.37
C VAL A 82 -6.86 2.54 -9.49
N ALA A 83 -7.12 3.07 -10.69
CA ALA A 83 -7.12 4.51 -10.92
C ALA A 83 -8.26 5.22 -10.16
N GLU A 84 -9.47 4.66 -10.19
CA GLU A 84 -10.63 5.23 -9.47
C GLU A 84 -10.46 5.17 -7.95
N GLU A 85 -9.87 4.10 -7.43
CA GLU A 85 -9.53 3.97 -6.02
C GLU A 85 -8.48 5.00 -5.58
N LEU A 86 -7.42 5.18 -6.36
CA LEU A 86 -6.39 6.18 -6.05
C LEU A 86 -6.99 7.59 -6.02
N LEU A 87 -7.87 7.93 -6.98
CA LEU A 87 -8.56 9.22 -6.98
C LEU A 87 -9.50 9.37 -5.77
N TRP A 88 -10.15 8.30 -5.35
CA TRP A 88 -10.98 8.26 -4.14
C TRP A 88 -10.15 8.49 -2.87
N PHE A 89 -8.96 7.86 -2.76
CA PHE A 89 -8.01 8.13 -1.67
C PHE A 89 -7.51 9.58 -1.68
N ILE A 90 -7.10 10.09 -2.85
CA ILE A 90 -6.63 11.49 -2.99
C ILE A 90 -7.71 12.46 -2.53
N LYS A 91 -8.99 12.20 -2.81
CA LYS A 91 -10.10 13.05 -2.37
C LYS A 91 -10.44 12.94 -0.88
N GLY A 92 -9.78 12.06 -0.13
CA GLY A 92 -10.08 11.86 1.29
C GLY A 92 -11.38 11.10 1.54
N GLN A 93 -11.94 10.42 0.53
CA GLN A 93 -13.25 9.78 0.63
C GLN A 93 -13.18 8.50 1.46
N THR A 94 -14.29 8.18 2.14
CA THR A 94 -14.45 6.97 2.96
C THR A 94 -15.73 6.19 2.67
N ASN A 95 -16.58 6.70 1.77
CA ASN A 95 -17.80 6.03 1.33
C ASN A 95 -17.53 5.14 0.10
N ALA A 96 -17.66 3.83 0.27
CA ALA A 96 -17.51 2.83 -0.79
C ALA A 96 -18.56 2.95 -1.91
N LYS A 97 -19.74 3.54 -1.62
CA LYS A 97 -20.81 3.72 -2.61
C LYS A 97 -20.37 4.57 -3.80
N ILE A 98 -19.45 5.51 -3.58
CA ILE A 98 -18.88 6.36 -4.64
C ILE A 98 -18.14 5.52 -5.69
N LEU A 99 -17.46 4.45 -5.25
CA LEU A 99 -16.81 3.49 -6.15
C LEU A 99 -17.84 2.55 -6.79
N GLN A 100 -18.84 2.12 -6.04
CA GLN A 100 -19.91 1.25 -6.54
C GLN A 100 -20.73 1.90 -7.66
N GLU A 101 -21.07 3.19 -7.54
CA GLU A 101 -21.72 3.99 -8.58
C GLU A 101 -20.91 4.02 -9.89
N LYS A 102 -19.59 3.89 -9.77
CA LYS A 102 -18.66 3.78 -10.91
C LYS A 102 -18.39 2.34 -11.34
N ASN A 103 -19.14 1.37 -10.82
CA ASN A 103 -18.97 -0.07 -11.03
C ASN A 103 -17.56 -0.57 -10.63
N VAL A 104 -16.98 0.02 -9.59
CA VAL A 104 -15.72 -0.43 -8.97
C VAL A 104 -16.06 -1.06 -7.62
N LYS A 105 -15.88 -2.38 -7.53
CA LYS A 105 -16.43 -3.24 -6.46
C LYS A 105 -15.38 -3.77 -5.48
N ILE A 106 -14.18 -3.19 -5.50
CA ILE A 106 -13.03 -3.69 -4.72
C ILE A 106 -13.26 -3.61 -3.20
N TRP A 107 -14.14 -2.70 -2.74
CA TRP A 107 -14.48 -2.50 -1.34
C TRP A 107 -15.79 -3.19 -0.90
N ASP A 108 -16.55 -3.79 -1.83
CA ASP A 108 -17.89 -4.34 -1.56
C ASP A 108 -17.86 -5.37 -0.43
N GLY A 109 -16.86 -6.26 -0.44
CA GLY A 109 -16.71 -7.31 0.58
C GLY A 109 -16.45 -6.77 2.00
N ASN A 110 -16.05 -5.51 2.14
CA ASN A 110 -15.76 -4.86 3.41
C ASN A 110 -16.77 -3.76 3.79
N SER A 111 -17.76 -3.51 2.92
CA SER A 111 -18.68 -2.38 3.08
C SER A 111 -20.12 -2.78 3.38
N THR A 112 -20.47 -4.07 3.32
CA THR A 112 -21.84 -4.56 3.56
C THR A 112 -22.26 -4.39 5.01
N ARG A 113 -23.58 -4.31 5.25
CA ARG A 113 -24.16 -4.31 6.60
C ARG A 113 -23.64 -5.48 7.46
N GLU A 114 -23.65 -6.69 6.89
CA GLU A 114 -23.18 -7.90 7.56
C GLU A 114 -21.70 -7.80 7.99
N PHE A 115 -20.84 -7.28 7.11
CA PHE A 115 -19.42 -7.15 7.43
C PHE A 115 -19.18 -6.10 8.51
N LEU A 116 -19.83 -4.93 8.41
CA LEU A 116 -19.73 -3.87 9.40
C LEU A 116 -20.24 -4.32 10.78
N ASP A 117 -21.33 -5.10 10.83
CA ASP A 117 -21.85 -5.67 12.08
C ASP A 117 -20.87 -6.67 12.71
N LYS A 118 -20.23 -7.52 11.89
CA LYS A 118 -19.15 -8.42 12.34
C LYS A 118 -17.94 -7.66 12.89
N CYS A 119 -17.68 -6.46 12.40
CA CYS A 119 -16.65 -5.56 12.93
C CYS A 119 -17.11 -4.76 14.17
N GLY A 120 -18.36 -4.90 14.61
CA GLY A 120 -18.93 -4.18 15.75
C GLY A 120 -19.47 -2.79 15.43
N PHE A 121 -19.61 -2.42 14.16
CA PHE A 121 -20.08 -1.11 13.72
C PHE A 121 -21.60 -1.10 13.42
N THR A 122 -22.43 -1.46 14.40
CA THR A 122 -23.90 -1.60 14.21
C THR A 122 -24.59 -0.31 13.78
N ASP A 123 -24.08 0.85 14.21
CA ASP A 123 -24.69 2.15 13.95
C ASP A 123 -24.10 2.88 12.72
N ARG A 124 -23.06 2.30 12.10
CA ARG A 124 -22.38 2.89 10.94
C ARG A 124 -23.15 2.61 9.65
N GLU A 125 -23.36 3.60 8.80
CA GLU A 125 -24.05 3.39 7.51
C GLU A 125 -23.35 2.34 6.63
N GLU A 126 -24.11 1.50 5.93
CA GLU A 126 -23.56 0.62 4.89
C GLU A 126 -22.81 1.44 3.83
N GLY A 127 -21.60 1.02 3.46
CA GLY A 127 -20.71 1.79 2.59
C GLY A 127 -19.70 2.67 3.32
N ASP A 128 -19.94 3.06 4.58
CA ASP A 128 -19.00 3.84 5.37
C ASP A 128 -17.87 2.93 5.89
N LEU A 129 -16.66 3.14 5.37
CA LEU A 129 -15.48 2.33 5.72
C LEU A 129 -14.76 2.83 6.99
N GLY A 130 -15.20 3.94 7.58
CA GLY A 130 -14.51 4.62 8.66
C GLY A 130 -13.32 5.45 8.16
N PRO A 131 -12.41 5.87 9.06
CA PRO A 131 -11.28 6.74 8.74
C PRO A 131 -10.14 6.00 8.02
N VAL A 132 -10.42 5.33 6.91
CA VAL A 132 -9.45 4.55 6.11
C VAL A 132 -8.58 5.46 5.23
N TYR A 133 -7.48 4.90 4.68
CA TYR A 133 -6.52 5.49 3.73
C TYR A 133 -6.69 6.98 3.40
N GLY A 134 -7.62 7.34 2.51
CA GLY A 134 -7.81 8.71 2.04
C GLY A 134 -8.05 9.70 3.18
N PHE A 135 -8.86 9.32 4.16
CA PHE A 135 -9.06 10.12 5.36
C PHE A 135 -7.74 10.36 6.10
N GLN A 136 -6.93 9.32 6.29
CA GLN A 136 -5.62 9.48 6.93
C GLN A 136 -4.68 10.32 6.06
N TRP A 137 -4.74 10.24 4.73
CA TRP A 137 -3.89 11.04 3.84
C TRP A 137 -4.20 12.53 3.88
N ARG A 138 -5.48 12.90 4.04
CA ARG A 138 -5.95 14.29 3.95
C ARG A 138 -6.29 14.92 5.31
N HIS A 139 -6.59 14.11 6.31
CA HIS A 139 -7.17 14.50 7.61
C HIS A 139 -6.57 13.70 8.78
N PHE A 140 -5.28 13.38 8.73
CA PHE A 140 -4.64 12.54 9.77
C PHE A 140 -4.85 13.13 11.17
N GLY A 141 -5.39 12.33 12.09
CA GLY A 141 -5.66 12.75 13.47
C GLY A 141 -6.93 13.58 13.68
N ALA A 142 -7.72 13.85 12.63
CA ALA A 142 -9.05 14.42 12.78
C ALA A 142 -10.01 13.40 13.43
N GLU A 143 -10.99 13.89 14.19
CA GLU A 143 -12.03 13.03 14.76
C GLU A 143 -13.01 12.60 13.66
N TYR A 144 -13.03 11.30 13.35
CA TYR A 144 -13.98 10.74 12.40
C TYR A 144 -15.41 10.75 12.96
N LYS A 145 -16.34 11.25 12.14
CA LYS A 145 -17.78 11.26 12.36
C LYS A 145 -18.44 10.26 11.40
N THR A 146 -18.91 10.73 10.24
CA THR A 146 -19.49 9.89 9.17
C THR A 146 -18.75 10.08 7.85
N CYS A 147 -19.03 9.22 6.88
CA CYS A 147 -18.50 9.36 5.52
C CYS A 147 -19.08 10.54 4.70
N HIS A 148 -20.05 11.28 5.26
CA HIS A 148 -20.69 12.45 4.61
C HIS A 148 -20.25 13.79 5.19
N ASP A 149 -19.58 13.78 6.35
CA ASP A 149 -19.13 15.01 6.99
C ASP A 149 -18.01 15.69 6.20
N ASP A 150 -17.98 17.02 6.28
CA ASP A 150 -16.87 17.82 5.75
C ASP A 150 -15.72 17.88 6.77
N TYR A 151 -14.57 17.34 6.37
CA TYR A 151 -13.33 17.32 7.16
C TYR A 151 -12.33 18.39 6.71
N SER A 152 -12.74 19.32 5.84
CA SER A 152 -11.88 20.42 5.38
C SER A 152 -11.24 21.16 6.55
N ASN A 153 -9.93 21.39 6.45
CA ASN A 153 -9.09 22.02 7.47
C ASN A 153 -9.02 21.29 8.83
N GLN A 154 -9.42 20.02 8.90
CA GLN A 154 -9.27 19.18 10.08
C GLN A 154 -8.10 18.20 9.90
N GLY A 155 -7.36 17.96 10.98
CA GLY A 155 -6.22 17.05 10.98
C GLY A 155 -5.02 17.58 10.17
N VAL A 156 -4.13 16.67 9.80
CA VAL A 156 -2.95 16.95 8.98
C VAL A 156 -3.16 16.44 7.55
N ASP A 157 -3.06 17.34 6.57
CA ASP A 157 -3.05 17.00 5.15
C ASP A 157 -1.64 16.55 4.72
N GLN A 158 -1.35 15.26 4.94
CA GLN A 158 -0.05 14.65 4.65
C GLN A 158 0.26 14.70 3.15
N LEU A 159 -0.74 14.51 2.28
CA LEU A 159 -0.53 14.55 0.84
C LEU A 159 -0.08 15.94 0.38
N ASN A 160 -0.72 16.99 0.88
CA ASN A 160 -0.31 18.35 0.58
C ASN A 160 1.10 18.66 1.14
N ASP A 161 1.41 18.26 2.37
CA ASP A 161 2.76 18.44 2.95
C ASP A 161 3.84 17.74 2.11
N VAL A 162 3.61 16.50 1.67
CA VAL A 162 4.51 15.78 0.75
C VAL A 162 4.73 16.57 -0.54
N ILE A 163 3.67 17.03 -1.19
CA ILE A 163 3.76 17.80 -2.45
C ILE A 163 4.54 19.10 -2.24
N GLN A 164 4.29 19.83 -1.14
CA GLN A 164 5.00 21.07 -0.83
C GLN A 164 6.47 20.83 -0.54
N ARG A 165 6.82 19.76 0.18
CA ARG A 165 8.23 19.42 0.42
C ARG A 165 8.96 19.03 -0.85
N ILE A 166 8.36 18.20 -1.71
CA ILE A 166 8.96 17.84 -3.01
C ILE A 166 9.28 19.10 -3.82
N LYS A 167 8.37 20.08 -3.85
CA LYS A 167 8.55 21.32 -4.62
C LYS A 167 9.55 22.30 -4.00
N ASN A 168 9.50 22.48 -2.69
CA ASN A 168 10.17 23.60 -2.02
C ASN A 168 11.41 23.18 -1.20
N ASN A 169 11.52 21.89 -0.85
CA ASN A 169 12.65 21.33 -0.09
C ASN A 169 12.88 19.85 -0.46
N PRO A 170 13.23 19.55 -1.73
CA PRO A 170 13.31 18.17 -2.24
C PRO A 170 14.33 17.27 -1.52
N THR A 171 15.34 17.86 -0.87
CA THR A 171 16.36 17.13 -0.11
C THR A 171 15.93 16.76 1.31
N ASP A 172 14.71 17.15 1.71
CA ASP A 172 14.13 16.78 3.00
C ASP A 172 14.03 15.25 3.12
N ARG A 173 14.44 14.72 4.26
CA ARG A 173 14.39 13.27 4.55
C ARG A 173 13.07 12.83 5.20
N ARG A 174 12.14 13.77 5.40
CA ARG A 174 10.85 13.59 6.07
C ARG A 174 9.67 13.68 5.10
N ILE A 175 9.93 13.52 3.80
CA ILE A 175 8.86 13.48 2.79
C ILE A 175 8.18 12.11 2.87
N CYS A 176 7.18 11.99 3.73
CA CYS A 176 6.47 10.74 3.96
C CYS A 176 5.00 10.95 4.30
N MET A 177 4.21 9.90 4.11
CA MET A 177 2.82 9.82 4.54
C MET A 177 2.52 8.45 5.15
N SER A 178 1.59 8.41 6.10
CA SER A 178 1.14 7.15 6.73
C SER A 178 -0.37 7.04 6.75
N ALA A 179 -0.88 5.85 6.42
CA ALA A 179 -2.26 5.47 6.68
C ALA A 179 -2.42 4.77 8.05
N TRP A 180 -1.32 4.47 8.75
CA TRP A 180 -1.35 3.68 9.99
C TRP A 180 -1.48 4.57 11.22
N ASN A 181 -2.73 4.83 11.61
CA ASN A 181 -3.06 5.59 12.82
C ASN A 181 -3.61 4.67 13.93
N PRO A 182 -2.81 4.29 14.95
CA PRO A 182 -3.23 3.38 16.01
C PRO A 182 -4.51 3.77 16.75
N VAL A 183 -4.80 5.08 16.86
CA VAL A 183 -6.01 5.59 17.52
C VAL A 183 -7.26 5.28 16.70
N ASP A 184 -7.13 5.29 15.37
CA ASP A 184 -8.23 5.09 14.45
C ASP A 184 -8.35 3.66 13.93
N LEU A 185 -7.33 2.80 14.09
CA LEU A 185 -7.39 1.40 13.64
C LEU A 185 -8.66 0.67 14.12
N PRO A 186 -9.10 0.79 15.40
CA PRO A 186 -10.34 0.15 15.87
C PRO A 186 -11.62 0.73 15.24
N LYS A 187 -11.53 1.87 14.54
CA LYS A 187 -12.64 2.54 13.88
C LYS A 187 -12.71 2.22 12.39
N MET A 188 -11.73 1.53 11.80
CA MET A 188 -11.70 1.23 10.37
C MET A 188 -12.41 -0.10 10.07
N ALA A 189 -13.17 -0.17 8.98
CA ALA A 189 -13.74 -1.44 8.49
C ALA A 189 -12.64 -2.47 8.20
N LEU A 190 -11.53 -2.02 7.64
CA LEU A 190 -10.33 -2.83 7.43
C LEU A 190 -9.07 -2.00 7.68
N PRO A 191 -8.18 -2.41 8.60
CA PRO A 191 -6.89 -1.75 8.80
C PRO A 191 -6.06 -1.70 7.51
N PRO A 192 -5.32 -0.61 7.26
CA PRO A 192 -4.70 -0.38 5.95
C PRO A 192 -3.57 -1.37 5.69
N CYS A 193 -3.53 -1.98 4.50
CA CYS A 193 -2.48 -2.90 4.09
C CYS A 193 -1.21 -2.16 3.64
N HIS A 194 -1.37 -1.09 2.85
CA HIS A 194 -0.28 -0.16 2.48
C HIS A 194 -0.24 0.97 3.50
N CYS A 195 0.71 0.88 4.42
CA CYS A 195 0.70 1.63 5.68
C CYS A 195 1.50 2.93 5.62
N PHE A 196 2.53 2.98 4.78
CA PHE A 196 3.49 4.08 4.78
C PHE A 196 4.09 4.25 3.38
N ALA A 197 4.28 5.49 2.97
CA ALA A 197 5.02 5.85 1.77
C ALA A 197 6.06 6.93 2.09
N GLN A 198 7.27 6.77 1.58
CA GLN A 198 8.35 7.76 1.64
C GLN A 198 8.76 8.14 0.22
N PHE A 199 9.07 9.41 0.04
CA PHE A 199 9.54 9.97 -1.22
C PHE A 199 10.98 10.44 -1.09
N TYR A 200 11.68 10.39 -2.21
CA TYR A 200 13.07 10.81 -2.31
C TYR A 200 13.27 11.51 -3.65
N VAL A 201 13.95 12.64 -3.65
CA VAL A 201 14.22 13.42 -4.87
C VAL A 201 15.72 13.56 -5.04
N GLN A 202 16.21 13.24 -6.23
CA GLN A 202 17.62 13.35 -6.60
C GLN A 202 17.72 13.58 -8.10
N ASP A 203 18.57 14.50 -8.54
CA ASP A 203 18.84 14.78 -9.96
C ASP A 203 17.56 15.01 -10.80
N ASP A 204 16.60 15.75 -10.24
CA ASP A 204 15.26 16.02 -10.80
C ASP A 204 14.38 14.77 -11.03
N GLU A 205 14.76 13.64 -10.42
CA GLU A 205 13.97 12.40 -10.43
C GLU A 205 13.31 12.14 -9.05
N LEU A 206 12.17 11.46 -9.06
CA LEU A 206 11.34 11.23 -7.86
C LEU A 206 11.15 9.74 -7.61
N SER A 207 11.77 9.22 -6.57
CA SER A 207 11.53 7.88 -6.04
C SER A 207 10.36 7.86 -5.06
N CYS A 208 9.69 6.71 -5.00
CA CYS A 208 8.78 6.36 -3.91
C CYS A 208 9.31 5.09 -3.22
N LEU A 209 8.91 4.86 -1.98
CA LEU A 209 9.00 3.59 -1.29
C LEU A 209 7.69 3.42 -0.55
N MET A 210 7.02 2.29 -0.78
CA MET A 210 5.75 1.98 -0.13
C MET A 210 5.91 0.70 0.70
N TYR A 211 5.51 0.77 1.97
CA TYR A 211 5.54 -0.35 2.90
C TYR A 211 4.14 -0.95 3.04
N GLN A 212 4.02 -2.22 2.65
CA GLN A 212 2.80 -3.01 2.76
C GLN A 212 2.96 -4.08 3.84
N ARG A 213 2.18 -3.98 4.93
CA ARG A 213 2.27 -4.93 6.07
C ARG A 213 1.72 -6.32 5.75
N SER A 214 0.84 -6.41 4.76
CA SER A 214 0.12 -7.63 4.38
C SER A 214 -0.18 -7.59 2.89
N ALA A 215 0.32 -8.61 2.18
CA ALA A 215 0.34 -8.66 0.73
C ALA A 215 -0.23 -10.00 0.26
N ASP A 216 -1.44 -9.97 -0.30
CA ASP A 216 -1.94 -11.09 -1.10
C ASP A 216 -1.25 -11.03 -2.47
N VAL A 217 -0.23 -11.86 -2.69
CA VAL A 217 0.58 -11.80 -3.91
C VAL A 217 -0.23 -12.21 -5.16
N GLY A 218 -1.22 -13.09 -5.00
CA GLY A 218 -2.06 -13.56 -6.09
C GLY A 218 -3.10 -12.54 -6.54
N LEU A 219 -3.59 -11.67 -5.66
CA LEU A 219 -4.67 -10.71 -5.96
C LEU A 219 -4.31 -9.26 -5.66
N GLY A 220 -3.72 -8.97 -4.49
CA GLY A 220 -3.58 -7.62 -3.92
C GLY A 220 -2.22 -6.93 -4.08
N VAL A 221 -1.12 -7.64 -4.34
CA VAL A 221 0.18 -7.02 -4.70
C VAL A 221 0.10 -6.30 -6.05
N LEU A 222 -0.90 -6.67 -6.84
CA LEU A 222 -1.09 -6.24 -8.22
C LEU A 222 -1.83 -4.90 -8.35
N SER A 223 -2.60 -4.53 -7.34
CA SER A 223 -3.31 -3.24 -7.31
C SER A 223 -2.45 -2.12 -6.73
N ILE A 224 -1.37 -2.44 -6.01
CA ILE A 224 -0.56 -1.46 -5.29
C ILE A 224 0.87 -1.55 -5.78
N LEU A 225 1.21 -0.69 -6.74
CA LEU A 225 2.57 -0.53 -7.22
C LEU A 225 3.51 -0.21 -6.04
N GLN A 226 4.45 -1.10 -5.75
CA GLN A 226 5.61 -0.79 -4.91
C GLN A 226 6.65 -0.06 -5.77
N VAL A 227 6.36 1.18 -6.12
CA VAL A 227 7.23 2.00 -6.99
C VAL A 227 8.51 2.35 -6.24
N THR A 228 9.68 2.13 -6.86
CA THR A 228 10.90 2.88 -6.59
C THR A 228 11.43 3.35 -7.92
N LEU A 229 11.10 4.58 -8.29
CA LEU A 229 11.74 5.28 -9.39
C LEU A 229 13.18 5.63 -9.01
N TYR A 230 14.12 5.51 -9.94
CA TYR A 230 15.27 6.41 -9.91
C TYR A 230 14.80 7.59 -10.72
#